data_AF-A0A9W8JWF5-F1
#
_entry.id   AF-A0A9W8JWF5-F1
#
_cell.length_a   1.000
_cell.length_b   1.000
_cell.length_c   1.000
_cell.angle_alpha   90.00
_cell.angle_beta   90.00
_cell.angle_gamma   90.00
#
_symmetry.space_group_name_H-M   'P 1'
#
loop_
_entity.id
_entity.type
_entity.pdbx_description
1 polymer ?
#
loop_
_entity_poly.entity_id
_entity_poly.type
_entity_poly.pdbx_seq_one_letter_code
_entity_poly.pdbx_strand_id
1 'polypeptide(L)'
;MPPESAQIVPTDLAPVIGPQFLGALFNAILFGILSSQVYTYYMAFPEDGIRLKALVYGLYVLETAQTALIMQTAFRMYVTSFGNFHSLDLVDTTWLSVPIMTTVGTFFAQLFYAHRLYTLSKSKAVPALVVLLACTQIAAGIVTGVLVKQSPYLSPVNFRSSVHIALGVWHSGSALCDVIIAASMAYYLSGFHTTVTRTRRLVQKIIRLTIETGSLTAMLAIAALVLSLLPDNAANYYAVILVFGKIYANSMMVLINRRAQWNSEDSKKWISSASLLGTDHTRTAPTELATAMA
;
A
#
# COMPACT_ATOMS: atom_id res chain seq x y z
N MET A 1 5.78 -24.75 50.19
CA MET A 1 5.86 -23.63 49.23
C MET A 1 7.22 -23.71 48.55
N PRO A 2 7.30 -23.97 47.23
CA PRO A 2 8.55 -23.71 46.53
C PRO A 2 8.72 -22.20 46.36
N PRO A 3 9.97 -21.71 46.33
CA PRO A 3 10.25 -20.28 46.23
C PRO A 3 9.77 -19.76 44.88
N GLU A 4 9.07 -18.64 44.96
CA GLU A 4 8.71 -17.76 43.86
C GLU A 4 9.99 -17.40 43.12
N SER A 5 10.29 -18.14 42.06
CA SER A 5 11.34 -17.77 41.12
C SER A 5 10.92 -16.43 40.54
N ALA A 6 11.50 -15.36 41.06
CA ALA A 6 11.44 -14.04 40.48
C ALA A 6 11.83 -14.20 39.01
N GLN A 7 10.83 -14.25 38.13
CA GLN A 7 11.02 -14.07 36.71
C GLN A 7 11.69 -12.70 36.61
N ILE A 8 12.97 -12.70 36.25
CA ILE A 8 13.70 -11.50 35.90
C ILE A 8 12.97 -10.98 34.66
N VAL A 9 11.99 -10.10 34.86
CA VAL A 9 11.35 -9.35 33.79
C VAL A 9 12.49 -8.57 33.14
N PRO A 10 12.84 -8.83 31.87
CA PRO A 10 13.90 -8.08 31.21
C PRO A 10 13.62 -6.59 31.37
N THR A 11 14.63 -5.88 31.87
CA THR A 11 14.57 -4.45 32.13
C THR A 11 14.29 -3.73 30.80
N ASP A 12 13.03 -3.34 30.64
CA ASP A 12 12.41 -2.62 29.52
C ASP A 12 12.04 -3.43 28.25
N LEU A 13 10.85 -4.06 28.27
CA LEU A 13 10.22 -4.72 27.13
C LEU A 13 9.48 -3.77 26.18
N ALA A 14 9.27 -2.52 26.59
CA ALA A 14 8.51 -1.55 25.81
C ALA A 14 9.11 -1.28 24.41
N PRO A 15 10.45 -1.23 24.22
CA PRO A 15 11.06 -1.06 22.90
C PRO A 15 10.84 -2.24 21.94
N VAL A 16 10.53 -3.43 22.45
CA VAL A 16 10.27 -4.63 21.63
C VAL A 16 8.78 -4.78 21.35
N ILE A 17 7.95 -4.68 22.40
CA ILE A 17 6.50 -4.90 22.31
C ILE A 17 5.79 -3.71 21.68
N GLY A 18 6.19 -2.49 22.05
CA GLY A 18 5.52 -1.24 21.65
C GLY A 18 5.42 -1.08 20.13
N PRO A 19 6.53 -1.17 19.37
CA PRO A 19 6.48 -1.06 17.92
C PRO A 19 5.60 -2.13 17.25
N GLN A 20 5.70 -3.39 17.69
CA GLN A 20 4.87 -4.48 17.14
C GLN A 20 3.38 -4.23 17.36
N PHE A 21 3.01 -3.79 18.57
CA PHE A 21 1.63 -3.48 18.93
C PHE A 21 1.10 -2.30 18.09
N LEU A 22 1.87 -1.21 17.99
CA LEU A 22 1.51 -0.05 17.19
C LEU A 22 1.37 -0.41 15.71
N GLY A 23 2.26 -1.24 15.17
CA GLY A 23 2.17 -1.74 13.79
C GLY A 23 0.88 -2.50 13.53
N ALA A 24 0.48 -3.39 14.45
CA ALA A 24 -0.78 -4.12 14.34
C ALA A 24 -2.00 -3.19 14.44
N LEU A 25 -1.97 -2.22 15.38
CA LEU A 25 -3.03 -1.22 15.54
C LEU A 25 -3.20 -0.36 14.28
N PHE A 26 -2.10 0.17 13.74
CA PHE A 26 -2.14 0.95 12.50
C PHE A 26 -2.55 0.10 11.30
N ASN A 27 -2.17 -1.18 11.24
CA ASN A 27 -2.66 -2.10 10.20
C ASN A 27 -4.19 -2.22 10.25
N ALA A 28 -4.79 -2.37 11.44
CA ALA A 28 -6.24 -2.42 11.62
C ALA A 28 -6.93 -1.11 11.22
N ILE A 29 -6.38 0.04 11.62
CA ILE A 29 -6.91 1.36 11.25
C ILE A 29 -6.89 1.53 9.72
N LEU A 30 -5.75 1.24 9.08
CA LEU A 30 -5.61 1.34 7.63
C LEU A 30 -6.51 0.34 6.90
N PHE A 31 -6.79 -0.82 7.49
CA PHE A 31 -7.79 -1.75 6.96
C PHE A 31 -9.20 -1.16 7.00
N GLY A 32 -9.59 -0.52 8.11
CA GLY A 32 -10.87 0.19 8.20
C GLY A 32 -11.01 1.31 7.15
N ILE A 33 -9.92 2.07 6.93
CA ILE A 33 -9.87 3.07 5.85
C ILE A 33 -10.04 2.39 4.49
N LEU A 34 -9.34 1.29 4.23
CA LEU A 34 -9.45 0.54 2.98
C LEU A 34 -10.88 0.03 2.76
N SER A 35 -11.55 -0.51 3.78
CA SER A 35 -12.95 -0.96 3.70
C SER A 35 -13.89 0.19 3.30
N SER A 36 -13.73 1.37 3.91
CA SER A 36 -14.50 2.57 3.54
C SER A 36 -14.26 2.99 2.09
N GLN A 37 -13.00 2.93 1.63
CA GLN A 37 -12.64 3.24 0.25
C GLN A 37 -13.22 2.21 -0.74
N VAL A 38 -13.21 0.92 -0.42
CA VAL A 38 -13.82 -0.14 -1.26
C VAL A 38 -15.34 -0.01 -1.31
N TYR A 39 -15.98 0.35 -0.20
CA TYR A 39 -17.40 0.66 -0.17
C TYR A 39 -17.74 1.86 -1.07
N THR A 40 -16.96 2.94 -0.98
CA THR A 40 -17.13 4.12 -1.85
C THR A 40 -16.97 3.73 -3.32
N TYR A 41 -16.00 2.87 -3.65
CA TYR A 41 -15.79 2.37 -5.00
C TYR A 41 -17.01 1.60 -5.52
N TYR A 42 -17.53 0.68 -4.70
CA TYR A 42 -18.72 -0.12 -5.05
C TYR A 42 -19.93 0.76 -5.38
N MET A 43 -20.16 1.82 -4.59
CA MET A 43 -21.29 2.73 -4.80
C MET A 43 -21.10 3.65 -6.02
N ALA A 44 -19.87 4.11 -6.25
CA ALA A 44 -19.61 5.15 -7.26
C ALA A 44 -19.30 4.63 -8.66
N PHE A 45 -18.84 3.37 -8.80
CA PHE A 45 -18.38 2.82 -10.09
C PHE A 45 -19.00 1.46 -10.45
N PRO A 46 -20.35 1.35 -10.50
CA PRO A 46 -21.02 0.10 -10.87
C PRO A 46 -20.72 -0.32 -12.33
N GLU A 47 -20.29 0.59 -13.19
CA GLU A 47 -20.03 0.34 -14.62
C GLU A 47 -18.55 0.05 -14.94
N ASP A 48 -17.65 0.11 -13.95
CA ASP A 48 -16.23 -0.17 -14.19
C ASP A 48 -16.00 -1.60 -14.70
N GLY A 49 -15.00 -1.74 -15.59
CA GLY A 49 -14.67 -3.01 -16.22
C GLY A 49 -14.25 -4.10 -15.23
N ILE A 50 -14.54 -5.36 -15.59
CA ILE A 50 -14.34 -6.52 -14.71
C ILE A 50 -12.89 -6.68 -14.20
N ARG A 51 -11.89 -6.28 -14.99
CA ARG A 51 -10.47 -6.37 -14.61
C ARG A 51 -10.14 -5.47 -13.42
N LEU A 52 -10.63 -4.23 -13.41
CA LEU A 52 -10.41 -3.29 -12.32
C LEU A 52 -11.17 -3.72 -11.07
N LYS A 53 -12.41 -4.19 -11.22
CA LYS A 53 -13.18 -4.76 -10.10
C LYS A 53 -12.48 -5.98 -9.50
N ALA A 54 -12.02 -6.91 -10.32
CA ALA A 54 -11.29 -8.09 -9.85
C ALA A 54 -10.02 -7.71 -9.10
N LEU A 55 -9.28 -6.71 -9.58
CA LEU A 55 -8.12 -6.16 -8.90
C LEU A 55 -8.49 -5.56 -7.53
N VAL A 56 -9.51 -4.68 -7.47
CA VAL A 56 -9.93 -4.01 -6.24
C VAL A 56 -10.43 -5.00 -5.19
N TYR A 57 -11.35 -5.90 -5.56
CA TYR A 57 -11.91 -6.88 -4.63
C TYR A 57 -10.90 -7.98 -4.28
N GLY A 58 -10.08 -8.41 -5.24
CA GLY A 58 -9.01 -9.37 -4.98
C GLY A 58 -7.97 -8.83 -4.00
N LEU A 59 -7.54 -7.58 -4.17
CA LEU A 59 -6.66 -6.90 -3.23
C LEU A 59 -7.33 -6.74 -1.86
N TYR A 60 -8.61 -6.37 -1.81
CA TYR A 60 -9.35 -6.28 -0.55
C TYR A 60 -9.44 -7.61 0.20
N VAL A 61 -9.70 -8.72 -0.50
CA VAL A 61 -9.73 -10.06 0.11
C VAL A 61 -8.34 -10.45 0.64
N LEU A 62 -7.28 -10.19 -0.14
CA LEU A 62 -5.90 -10.43 0.29
C LEU A 62 -5.57 -9.64 1.57
N GLU A 63 -5.88 -8.35 1.58
CA GLU A 63 -5.66 -7.44 2.71
C GLU A 63 -6.51 -7.81 3.94
N THR A 64 -7.71 -8.35 3.74
CA THR A 64 -8.58 -8.85 4.81
C THR A 64 -7.98 -10.09 5.46
N ALA A 65 -7.57 -11.06 4.65
CA ALA A 65 -6.92 -12.28 5.13
C ALA A 65 -5.61 -11.96 5.85
N GLN A 66 -4.84 -10.98 5.34
CA GLN A 66 -3.61 -10.53 5.98
C GLN A 66 -3.88 -9.94 7.37
N THR A 67 -4.85 -9.02 7.49
CA THR A 67 -5.22 -8.44 8.78
C THR A 67 -5.72 -9.51 9.74
N ALA A 68 -6.51 -10.48 9.30
CA ALA A 68 -6.97 -11.57 10.15
C ALA A 68 -5.79 -12.37 10.75
N LEU A 69 -4.78 -12.70 9.94
CA LEU A 69 -3.56 -13.39 10.41
C LEU A 69 -2.71 -12.54 11.34
N ILE A 70 -2.59 -11.23 11.06
CA ILE A 70 -1.89 -10.28 11.95
C ILE A 70 -2.63 -10.17 13.29
N MET A 71 -3.96 -10.08 13.29
CA MET A 71 -4.76 -10.02 14.52
C MET A 71 -4.68 -11.33 15.30
N GLN A 72 -4.69 -12.49 14.63
CA GLN A 72 -4.47 -13.78 15.27
C GLN A 72 -3.10 -13.83 15.96
N THR A 73 -2.05 -13.39 15.27
CA THR A 73 -0.69 -13.33 15.81
C THR A 73 -0.62 -12.37 17.01
N ALA A 74 -1.20 -11.18 16.90
CA ALA A 74 -1.25 -10.21 17.99
C ALA A 74 -2.04 -10.73 19.20
N PHE A 75 -3.20 -11.36 18.98
CA PHE A 75 -4.00 -11.97 20.03
C PHE A 75 -3.22 -13.07 20.75
N ARG A 76 -2.47 -13.89 20.01
CA ARG A 76 -1.60 -14.90 20.62
C ARG A 76 -0.52 -14.27 21.48
N MET A 77 0.21 -13.30 20.92
CA MET A 77 1.34 -12.64 21.58
C MET A 77 0.93 -11.90 22.86
N TYR A 78 -0.20 -11.19 22.83
CA TYR A 78 -0.58 -10.28 23.92
C TYR A 78 -1.62 -10.84 24.88
N VAL A 79 -2.42 -11.83 24.45
CA VAL A 79 -3.52 -12.36 25.27
C VAL A 79 -3.24 -13.80 25.68
N THR A 80 -3.15 -14.73 24.74
CA THR A 80 -3.07 -16.17 25.10
C THR A 80 -1.74 -16.57 25.71
N SER A 81 -0.64 -15.97 25.24
CA SER A 81 0.71 -16.23 25.72
C SER A 81 1.23 -15.11 26.62
N PHE A 82 0.34 -14.40 27.31
CA PHE A 82 0.72 -13.32 28.21
C PHE A 82 1.75 -13.81 29.25
N GLY A 83 2.83 -13.05 29.44
CA GLY A 83 3.95 -13.43 30.31
C GLY A 83 4.96 -14.42 29.71
N ASN A 84 4.71 -14.94 28.50
CA ASN A 84 5.65 -15.81 27.79
C ASN A 84 6.36 -15.04 26.66
N PHE A 85 7.51 -14.44 27.00
CA PHE A 85 8.33 -13.63 26.08
C PHE A 85 8.81 -14.39 24.84
N HIS A 86 8.87 -15.72 24.89
CA HIS A 86 9.21 -16.54 23.74
C HIS A 86 8.17 -16.44 22.61
N SER A 87 6.91 -16.16 22.95
CA SER A 87 5.84 -16.04 21.96
C SER A 87 5.94 -14.77 21.10
N LEU A 88 6.69 -13.76 21.56
CA LEU A 88 6.96 -12.52 20.80
C LEU A 88 7.90 -12.77 19.61
N ASP A 89 8.70 -13.82 19.69
CA ASP A 89 9.72 -14.14 18.69
C ASP A 89 9.27 -15.25 17.72
N LEU A 90 8.11 -15.88 17.96
CA LEU A 90 7.62 -16.99 17.13
C LEU A 90 7.18 -16.52 15.75
N VAL A 91 7.68 -17.20 14.72
CA VAL A 91 7.32 -16.94 13.32
C VAL A 91 5.86 -17.33 13.04
N ASP A 92 5.46 -18.57 13.32
CA ASP A 92 4.10 -19.10 13.07
C ASP A 92 3.51 -18.72 11.68
N THR A 93 2.50 -17.85 11.60
CA THR A 93 1.88 -17.38 10.34
C THR A 93 2.55 -16.13 9.75
N THR A 94 3.51 -15.53 10.46
CA THR A 94 4.21 -14.29 10.08
C THR A 94 4.95 -14.40 8.76
N TRP A 95 5.55 -15.56 8.45
CA TRP A 95 6.24 -15.79 7.17
C TRP A 95 5.30 -15.70 5.96
N LEU A 96 4.00 -15.93 6.16
CA LEU A 96 2.99 -15.81 5.12
C LEU A 96 2.37 -14.41 5.13
N SER A 97 1.89 -13.97 6.30
CA SER A 97 1.14 -12.73 6.42
C SER A 97 2.00 -11.50 6.16
N VAL A 98 3.25 -11.47 6.61
CA VAL A 98 4.10 -10.27 6.49
C VAL A 98 4.81 -10.18 5.15
N PRO A 99 5.69 -11.12 4.74
CA PRO A 99 6.44 -10.94 3.50
C PRO A 99 5.64 -11.33 2.26
N ILE A 100 5.00 -12.52 2.25
CA ILE A 100 4.35 -13.06 1.04
C ILE A 100 3.09 -12.26 0.68
N MET A 101 2.14 -12.10 1.60
CA MET A 101 0.89 -11.40 1.30
C MET A 101 1.13 -9.92 0.96
N THR A 102 2.02 -9.25 1.69
CA THR A 102 2.41 -7.87 1.37
C THR A 102 2.97 -7.77 -0.04
N THR A 103 3.94 -8.62 -0.40
CA THR A 103 4.60 -8.50 -1.70
C THR A 103 3.66 -8.80 -2.87
N VAL A 104 2.70 -9.71 -2.69
CA VAL A 104 1.64 -9.98 -3.66
C VAL A 104 0.74 -8.74 -3.81
N GLY A 105 0.33 -8.12 -2.71
CA GLY A 105 -0.49 -6.90 -2.74
C GLY A 105 0.23 -5.72 -3.41
N THR A 106 1.49 -5.48 -3.05
CA THR A 106 2.31 -4.40 -3.63
C THR A 106 2.58 -4.64 -5.11
N PHE A 107 2.81 -5.88 -5.53
CA PHE A 107 2.98 -6.24 -6.94
C PHE A 107 1.76 -5.83 -7.76
N PHE A 108 0.56 -6.20 -7.32
CA PHE A 108 -0.67 -5.83 -8.02
C PHE A 108 -0.92 -4.31 -8.05
N ALA A 109 -0.61 -3.60 -6.95
CA ALA A 109 -0.67 -2.14 -6.92
C ALA A 109 0.32 -1.51 -7.92
N GLN A 110 1.56 -2.00 -7.99
CA GLN A 110 2.57 -1.51 -8.93
C GLN A 110 2.20 -1.81 -10.39
N LEU A 111 1.61 -2.98 -10.69
CA LEU A 111 1.07 -3.27 -12.02
C LEU A 111 -0.03 -2.29 -12.43
N PHE A 112 -0.90 -1.92 -11.50
CA PHE A 112 -1.91 -0.88 -11.73
C PHE A 112 -1.27 0.48 -12.06
N TYR A 113 -0.25 0.90 -11.31
CA TYR A 113 0.49 2.12 -11.61
C TYR A 113 1.23 2.05 -12.95
N ALA A 114 1.81 0.90 -13.30
CA ALA A 114 2.47 0.67 -14.58
C ALA A 114 1.48 0.78 -15.75
N HIS A 115 0.30 0.18 -15.63
CA HIS A 115 -0.77 0.29 -16.64
C HIS A 115 -1.19 1.74 -16.86
N ARG A 116 -1.37 2.49 -15.77
CA ARG A 116 -1.71 3.92 -15.84
C ARG A 116 -0.58 4.71 -16.50
N LEU A 117 0.67 4.44 -16.12
CA LEU A 117 1.83 5.10 -16.70
C LEU A 117 1.94 4.82 -18.21
N TYR A 118 1.67 3.59 -18.64
CA TYR A 118 1.61 3.23 -20.07
C TYR A 118 0.53 4.00 -20.83
N THR A 119 -0.67 4.07 -20.25
CA THR A 119 -1.81 4.78 -20.84
C THR A 119 -1.51 6.25 -21.08
N LEU A 120 -0.73 6.84 -20.17
CA LEU A 120 -0.31 8.23 -20.18
C LEU A 120 0.90 8.50 -21.09
N SER A 121 1.98 7.73 -20.93
CA SER A 121 3.25 7.97 -21.64
C SER A 121 3.17 7.58 -23.11
N LYS A 122 2.24 6.68 -23.47
CA LYS A 122 2.17 5.99 -24.77
C LYS A 122 3.46 5.23 -25.15
N SER A 123 4.40 5.10 -24.22
CA SER A 123 5.67 4.40 -24.38
C SER A 123 5.75 3.20 -23.45
N LYS A 124 6.29 2.10 -23.95
CA LYS A 124 6.41 0.84 -23.19
C LYS A 124 7.64 0.79 -22.29
N ALA A 125 8.64 1.65 -22.51
CA ALA A 125 9.95 1.55 -21.85
C ALA A 125 9.85 1.68 -20.31
N VAL A 126 9.29 2.79 -19.82
CA VAL A 126 9.19 3.03 -18.37
C VAL A 126 8.22 2.06 -17.69
N PRO A 127 7.01 1.78 -18.22
CA PRO A 127 6.14 0.76 -17.65
C PRO A 127 6.78 -0.64 -17.61
N ALA A 128 7.52 -1.04 -18.64
CA ALA A 128 8.23 -2.32 -18.64
C ALA A 128 9.31 -2.38 -17.54
N LEU A 129 10.02 -1.28 -17.30
CA LEU A 129 10.96 -1.17 -16.18
C LEU A 129 10.24 -1.30 -14.82
N VAL A 130 9.09 -0.64 -14.65
CA VAL A 130 8.27 -0.76 -13.43
C VAL A 130 7.82 -2.20 -13.21
N VAL A 131 7.34 -2.89 -14.26
CA VAL A 131 6.93 -4.30 -14.17
C VAL A 131 8.12 -5.20 -13.84
N LEU A 132 9.29 -4.95 -14.44
CA LEU A 132 10.51 -5.70 -14.12
C LEU A 132 10.90 -5.54 -12.65
N LEU A 133 10.88 -4.30 -12.14
CA LEU A 133 11.14 -4.03 -10.72
C LEU A 133 10.08 -4.67 -9.82
N ALA A 134 8.81 -4.68 -10.21
CA ALA A 134 7.77 -5.35 -9.43
C ALA A 134 8.00 -6.88 -9.37
N CYS A 135 8.45 -7.48 -10.47
CA CYS A 135 8.81 -8.90 -10.53
C CYS A 135 10.03 -9.24 -9.66
N THR A 136 11.04 -8.37 -9.60
CA THR A 136 12.20 -8.61 -8.70
C THR A 136 11.80 -8.47 -7.24
N GLN A 137 10.94 -7.51 -6.91
CA GLN A 137 10.43 -7.30 -5.55
C GLN A 137 9.57 -8.47 -5.06
N ILE A 138 8.63 -8.97 -5.89
CA ILE A 138 7.81 -10.13 -5.52
C ILE A 138 8.64 -11.38 -5.31
N ALA A 139 9.65 -11.62 -6.17
CA ALA A 139 10.58 -12.71 -5.98
C ALA A 139 11.37 -12.56 -4.66
N ALA A 140 11.90 -11.37 -4.38
CA ALA A 140 12.62 -11.08 -3.14
C ALA A 140 11.74 -11.27 -1.90
N GLY A 141 10.49 -10.79 -1.92
CA GLY A 141 9.53 -10.97 -0.82
C GLY A 141 9.14 -12.44 -0.59
N ILE A 142 8.95 -13.22 -1.66
CA ILE A 142 8.72 -14.67 -1.54
C ILE A 142 9.94 -15.37 -0.93
N VAL A 143 11.15 -15.04 -1.39
CA VAL A 143 12.41 -15.57 -0.84
C VAL A 143 12.52 -15.23 0.65
N THR A 144 12.24 -13.98 1.05
CA THR A 144 12.18 -13.58 2.46
C THR A 144 11.19 -14.45 3.25
N GLY A 145 9.97 -14.65 2.74
CA GLY A 145 8.98 -15.50 3.40
C GLY A 145 9.44 -16.94 3.58
N VAL A 146 10.05 -17.54 2.56
CA VAL A 146 10.60 -18.90 2.66
C VAL A 146 11.74 -18.98 3.67
N LEU A 147 12.66 -18.02 3.68
CA LEU A 147 13.78 -17.99 4.63
C LEU A 147 13.30 -17.79 6.08
N VAL A 148 12.28 -16.95 6.28
CA VAL A 148 11.67 -16.74 7.61
C VAL A 148 10.97 -18.03 8.08
N LYS A 149 10.26 -18.74 7.20
CA LYS A 149 9.58 -20.01 7.51
C LYS A 149 10.54 -21.10 8.00
N GLN A 150 11.79 -21.10 7.55
CA GLN A 150 12.79 -22.11 7.91
C GLN A 150 13.29 -21.99 9.36
N SER A 151 12.89 -20.93 10.08
CA SER A 151 13.23 -20.75 11.49
C SER A 151 11.97 -20.69 12.33
N PRO A 152 11.94 -21.33 13.52
CA PRO A 152 10.84 -21.16 14.46
C PRO A 152 10.80 -19.75 15.07
N TYR A 153 11.95 -19.06 15.12
CA TYR A 153 12.12 -17.75 15.78
C TYR A 153 12.61 -16.67 14.82
N LEU A 154 12.22 -15.41 15.03
CA LEU A 154 12.67 -14.25 14.26
C LEU A 154 14.09 -13.81 14.65
N SER A 155 14.49 -13.92 15.93
CA SER A 155 15.82 -13.47 16.37
C SER A 155 16.96 -14.09 15.57
N PRO A 156 17.05 -15.42 15.37
CA PRO A 156 18.11 -16.02 14.55
C PRO A 156 18.00 -15.67 13.06
N VAL A 157 16.81 -15.35 12.56
CA VAL A 157 16.57 -14.97 11.16
C VAL A 157 17.10 -13.57 10.88
N ASN A 158 16.94 -12.66 11.84
CA ASN A 158 17.41 -11.28 11.80
C ASN A 158 18.94 -11.15 11.77
N PHE A 159 19.70 -12.25 11.90
CA PHE A 159 21.16 -12.26 11.76
C PHE A 159 21.63 -12.98 10.49
N ARG A 160 20.71 -13.53 9.68
CA ARG A 160 21.07 -14.23 8.44
C ARG A 160 21.30 -13.23 7.32
N SER A 161 22.52 -13.17 6.79
CA SER A 161 22.87 -12.28 5.67
C SER A 161 21.95 -12.46 4.45
N SER A 162 21.50 -13.69 4.16
CA SER A 162 20.57 -13.96 3.06
C SER A 162 19.22 -13.24 3.21
N VAL A 163 18.73 -13.07 4.45
CA VAL A 163 17.48 -12.37 4.72
C VAL A 163 17.66 -10.88 4.52
N HIS A 164 18.75 -10.28 5.02
CA HIS A 164 19.04 -8.86 4.78
C HIS A 164 19.24 -8.53 3.30
N ILE A 165 19.89 -9.43 2.54
CA ILE A 165 20.03 -9.24 1.09
C ILE A 165 18.65 -9.25 0.43
N ALA A 166 17.79 -10.23 0.75
CA ALA A 166 16.44 -10.30 0.19
C ALA A 166 15.58 -9.08 0.58
N LEU A 167 15.62 -8.65 1.84
CA LEU A 167 14.95 -7.44 2.31
C LEU A 167 15.49 -6.18 1.63
N GLY A 168 16.82 -6.09 1.46
CA GLY A 168 17.48 -5.00 0.77
C GLY A 168 17.02 -4.89 -0.68
N VAL A 169 17.01 -6.01 -1.43
CA VAL A 169 16.51 -6.05 -2.81
C VAL A 169 15.03 -5.69 -2.88
N TRP A 170 14.21 -6.19 -1.94
CA TRP A 170 12.80 -5.85 -1.89
C TRP A 170 12.59 -4.35 -1.65
N HIS A 171 13.06 -3.81 -0.53
CA HIS A 171 12.75 -2.44 -0.11
C HIS A 171 13.43 -1.38 -0.98
N SER A 172 14.67 -1.61 -1.41
CA SER A 172 15.33 -0.71 -2.37
C SER A 172 14.63 -0.73 -3.74
N GLY A 173 14.18 -1.91 -4.19
CA GLY A 173 13.38 -2.07 -5.40
C GLY A 173 12.06 -1.31 -5.30
N SER A 174 11.35 -1.43 -4.18
CA SER A 174 10.10 -0.70 -3.93
C SER A 174 10.29 0.81 -3.93
N ALA A 175 11.30 1.31 -3.20
CA ALA A 175 11.63 2.73 -3.17
C ALA A 175 11.97 3.28 -4.57
N LEU A 176 12.83 2.58 -5.30
CA LEU A 176 13.21 2.95 -6.67
C LEU A 176 12.00 2.95 -7.61
N CYS A 177 11.19 1.90 -7.54
CA CYS A 177 9.97 1.76 -8.35
C CYS A 177 9.01 2.93 -8.12
N ASP A 178 8.75 3.28 -6.87
CA ASP A 178 7.82 4.35 -6.51
C ASP A 178 8.34 5.73 -6.94
N VAL A 179 9.63 5.99 -6.77
CA VAL A 179 10.27 7.22 -7.26
C VAL A 179 10.15 7.31 -8.79
N ILE A 180 10.40 6.21 -9.52
CA ILE A 180 10.23 6.18 -10.99
C ILE A 180 8.78 6.46 -11.37
N ILE A 181 7.81 5.83 -10.72
CA ILE A 181 6.37 6.05 -10.99
C ILE A 181 6.01 7.52 -10.76
N ALA A 182 6.36 8.06 -9.59
CA ALA A 182 6.04 9.43 -9.21
C ALA A 182 6.70 10.46 -10.14
N ALA A 183 8.01 10.32 -10.40
CA ALA A 183 8.75 11.21 -11.27
C ALA A 183 8.27 11.13 -12.73
N SER A 184 8.01 9.93 -13.23
CA SER A 184 7.56 9.74 -14.61
C SER A 184 6.15 10.27 -14.83
N MET A 185 5.21 10.00 -13.91
CA MET A 185 3.87 10.58 -14.01
C MET A 185 3.91 12.11 -13.90
N ALA A 186 4.74 12.67 -13.00
CA ALA A 186 4.92 14.11 -12.92
C ALA A 186 5.48 14.69 -14.23
N TYR A 187 6.50 14.07 -14.80
CA TYR A 187 7.10 14.48 -16.07
C TYR A 187 6.08 14.43 -17.23
N TYR A 188 5.46 13.28 -17.48
CA TYR A 188 4.54 13.10 -18.61
C TYR A 188 3.28 13.97 -18.49
N LEU A 189 2.76 14.22 -17.27
CA LEU A 189 1.62 15.13 -17.10
C LEU A 189 2.03 16.61 -17.17
N SER A 190 3.26 16.97 -16.77
CA SER A 190 3.74 18.36 -16.84
C SER A 190 3.85 18.87 -18.27
N GLY A 191 4.20 17.99 -19.21
CA GLY A 191 4.25 18.30 -20.65
C GLY A 191 2.89 18.27 -21.34
N PHE A 192 1.79 17.94 -20.63
CA PHE A 192 0.47 17.83 -21.24
C PHE A 192 -0.14 19.23 -21.48
N HIS A 193 0.12 19.77 -22.66
CA HIS A 193 -0.45 21.05 -23.10
C HIS A 193 -1.81 20.83 -23.76
N THR A 194 -2.87 21.27 -23.08
CA THR A 194 -4.25 21.29 -23.61
C THR A 194 -4.81 22.70 -23.53
N THR A 195 -5.52 23.12 -24.59
CA THR A 195 -6.27 24.39 -24.65
C THR A 195 -7.53 24.35 -23.78
N VAL A 196 -7.98 23.17 -23.37
CA VAL A 196 -9.18 22.98 -22.56
C VAL A 196 -8.85 23.15 -21.08
N THR A 197 -9.25 24.28 -20.50
CA THR A 197 -9.02 24.63 -19.08
C THR A 197 -9.50 23.54 -18.10
N ARG A 198 -10.59 22.83 -18.42
CA ARG A 198 -11.11 21.71 -17.62
C ARG A 198 -10.10 20.57 -17.54
N THR A 199 -9.63 20.10 -18.69
CA THR A 199 -8.63 19.03 -18.80
C THR A 199 -7.35 19.41 -18.08
N ARG A 200 -6.87 20.65 -18.22
CA ARG A 200 -5.69 21.16 -17.52
C ARG A 200 -5.82 21.07 -15.99
N ARG A 201 -6.99 21.43 -15.42
CA ARG A 201 -7.24 21.34 -13.97
C ARG A 201 -7.28 19.89 -13.49
N LEU A 202 -7.89 18.99 -14.26
CA LEU A 202 -7.92 17.56 -13.93
C LEU A 202 -6.52 16.96 -13.95
N VAL A 203 -5.71 17.28 -14.95
CA VAL A 203 -4.30 16.90 -15.03
C VAL A 203 -3.54 17.36 -13.78
N GLN A 204 -3.67 18.61 -13.37
CA GLN A 204 -3.01 19.11 -12.14
C GLN A 204 -3.42 18.35 -10.87
N LYS A 205 -4.72 18.01 -10.74
CA LYS A 205 -5.19 17.21 -9.60
C LYS A 205 -4.61 15.80 -9.62
N ILE A 206 -4.51 15.18 -10.80
CA ILE A 206 -3.88 13.88 -10.98
C ILE A 206 -2.39 13.94 -10.61
N ILE A 207 -1.64 14.96 -11.08
CA ILE A 207 -0.23 15.14 -10.74
C ILE A 207 -0.06 15.16 -9.22
N ARG A 208 -0.81 16.05 -8.55
CA ARG A 208 -0.69 16.24 -7.10
C ARG A 208 -0.97 14.94 -6.35
N LEU A 209 -2.06 14.26 -6.72
CA LEU A 209 -2.46 13.03 -6.05
C LEU A 209 -1.48 11.89 -6.27
N THR A 210 -0.95 11.73 -7.48
CA THR A 210 0.09 10.75 -7.75
C THR A 210 1.36 11.05 -6.97
N ILE A 211 1.78 12.30 -6.89
CA ILE A 211 2.98 12.69 -6.11
C ILE A 211 2.74 12.42 -4.63
N GLU A 212 1.59 12.79 -4.08
CA GLU A 212 1.23 12.54 -2.67
C GLU A 212 1.23 11.03 -2.34
N THR A 213 0.62 10.22 -3.20
CA THR A 213 0.52 8.76 -2.95
C THR A 213 1.83 8.03 -3.20
N GLY A 214 2.59 8.40 -4.25
CA GLY A 214 3.88 7.80 -4.58
C GLY A 214 5.02 8.25 -3.65
N SER A 215 4.98 9.48 -3.13
CA SER A 215 5.96 9.92 -2.13
C SER A 215 5.73 9.22 -0.79
N LEU A 216 4.47 9.01 -0.39
CA LEU A 216 4.12 8.28 0.83
C LEU A 216 4.66 6.84 0.80
N THR A 217 4.44 6.11 -0.31
CA THR A 217 4.93 4.72 -0.44
C THR A 217 6.46 4.67 -0.55
N ALA A 218 7.09 5.61 -1.27
CA ALA A 218 8.55 5.71 -1.36
C ALA A 218 9.19 5.99 0.01
N MET A 219 8.64 6.93 0.79
CA MET A 219 9.11 7.23 2.15
C MET A 219 9.01 6.00 3.05
N LEU A 220 7.92 5.25 2.95
CA LEU A 220 7.73 4.03 3.72
C LEU A 220 8.74 2.93 3.34
N ALA A 221 8.99 2.75 2.03
CA ALA A 221 9.99 1.82 1.52
C ALA A 221 11.41 2.17 1.97
N ILE A 222 11.76 3.47 1.97
CA ILE A 222 13.04 3.95 2.48
C ILE A 222 13.14 3.71 3.99
N ALA A 223 12.08 4.01 4.76
CA ALA A 223 12.06 3.76 6.20
C ALA A 223 12.23 2.26 6.52
N ALA A 224 11.51 1.39 5.80
CA ALA A 224 11.65 -0.06 5.93
C ALA A 224 13.07 -0.53 5.60
N LEU A 225 13.67 -0.01 4.52
CA LEU A 225 15.04 -0.31 4.13
C LEU A 225 16.04 0.10 5.22
N VAL A 226 16.00 1.36 5.67
CA VAL A 226 16.91 1.88 6.69
C VAL A 226 16.79 1.08 7.99
N LEU A 227 15.56 0.84 8.47
CA LEU A 227 15.35 0.09 9.70
C LEU A 227 15.78 -1.38 9.58
N SER A 228 15.71 -1.97 8.38
CA SER A 228 16.18 -3.35 8.14
C SER A 228 17.71 -3.50 8.11
N LEU A 229 18.43 -2.39 7.92
CA LEU A 229 19.89 -2.33 7.87
C LEU A 229 20.51 -1.89 9.21
N LEU A 230 19.75 -1.17 10.04
CA LEU A 230 20.23 -0.74 11.35
C LEU A 230 20.27 -1.91 12.34
N PRO A 231 21.37 -2.09 13.09
CA PRO A 231 21.43 -3.07 14.17
C PRO A 231 20.36 -2.76 15.23
N ASP A 232 19.84 -3.81 15.86
CA ASP A 232 18.88 -3.75 16.98
C ASP A 232 17.56 -3.00 16.72
N ASN A 233 17.20 -2.77 15.45
CA ASN A 233 15.98 -2.05 15.05
C ASN A 233 14.86 -2.96 14.50
N ALA A 234 14.95 -4.27 14.72
CA ALA A 234 14.01 -5.26 14.19
C ALA A 234 12.54 -4.99 14.60
N ALA A 235 12.29 -4.51 15.82
CA ALA A 235 10.94 -4.20 16.30
C ALA A 235 10.32 -3.01 15.53
N ASN A 236 11.09 -1.94 15.31
CA ASN A 236 10.66 -0.77 14.54
C ASN A 236 10.46 -1.13 13.07
N TYR A 237 11.37 -1.94 12.50
CA TYR A 237 11.19 -2.50 11.16
C TYR A 237 9.87 -3.28 11.06
N TYR A 238 9.57 -4.11 12.07
CA TYR A 238 8.34 -4.90 12.12
C TYR A 238 7.09 -4.01 12.13
N ALA A 239 7.10 -2.91 12.88
CA ALA A 239 6.00 -1.95 12.90
C ALA A 239 5.71 -1.37 11.51
N VAL A 240 6.77 -1.00 10.78
CA VAL A 240 6.68 -0.41 9.44
C VAL A 240 6.21 -1.44 8.41
N ILE A 241 6.75 -2.66 8.44
CA ILE A 241 6.38 -3.68 7.46
C ILE A 241 4.93 -4.16 7.63
N LEU A 242 4.39 -4.16 8.86
CA LEU A 242 2.99 -4.50 9.13
C LEU A 242 2.00 -3.56 8.43
N VAL A 243 2.33 -2.29 8.23
CA VAL A 243 1.46 -1.33 7.55
C VAL A 243 1.74 -1.19 6.05
N PHE A 244 2.77 -1.87 5.55
CA PHE A 244 3.32 -1.65 4.22
C PHE A 244 2.31 -1.93 3.10
N GLY A 245 1.77 -3.15 3.05
CA GLY A 245 0.77 -3.54 2.04
C GLY A 245 -0.47 -2.65 2.08
N LYS A 246 -0.94 -2.34 3.29
CA LYS A 246 -2.08 -1.46 3.54
C LYS A 246 -1.90 -0.07 2.95
N ILE A 247 -0.70 0.52 3.07
CA ILE A 247 -0.42 1.85 2.51
C ILE A 247 -0.47 1.80 0.98
N TYR A 248 0.07 0.77 0.33
CA TYR A 248 -0.06 0.60 -1.12
C TYR A 248 -1.51 0.43 -1.56
N ALA A 249 -2.27 -0.44 -0.88
CA ALA A 249 -3.67 -0.67 -1.19
C ALA A 249 -4.52 0.59 -1.03
N ASN A 250 -4.31 1.34 0.07
CA ASN A 250 -5.00 2.61 0.29
C ASN A 250 -4.59 3.68 -0.74
N SER A 251 -3.30 3.82 -1.06
CA SER A 251 -2.82 4.74 -2.09
C SER A 251 -3.44 4.45 -3.46
N MET A 252 -3.55 3.17 -3.83
CA MET A 252 -4.22 2.75 -5.07
C MET A 252 -5.70 3.15 -5.06
N MET A 253 -6.40 2.86 -3.96
CA MET A 253 -7.83 3.13 -3.83
C MET A 253 -8.15 4.63 -3.79
N VAL A 254 -7.29 5.46 -3.18
CA VAL A 254 -7.42 6.92 -3.22
C VAL A 254 -7.41 7.38 -4.68
N LEU A 255 -6.48 6.87 -5.49
CA LEU A 255 -6.34 7.24 -6.89
C LEU A 255 -7.57 6.84 -7.73
N ILE A 256 -8.17 5.69 -7.43
CA ILE A 256 -9.39 5.21 -8.09
C ILE A 256 -10.61 6.05 -7.68
N ASN A 257 -10.80 6.26 -6.38
CA ASN A 257 -12.00 6.90 -5.82
C ASN A 257 -12.07 8.40 -6.10
N ARG A 258 -10.93 9.08 -6.28
CA ARG A 258 -10.89 10.51 -6.59
C ARG A 258 -11.57 10.85 -7.92
N ARG A 259 -11.75 9.88 -8.83
CA ARG A 259 -12.54 10.05 -10.07
C ARG A 259 -13.98 10.45 -9.79
N ALA A 260 -14.62 9.89 -8.75
CA ALA A 260 -16.01 10.20 -8.40
C ALA A 260 -16.15 11.64 -7.89
N GLN A 261 -15.19 12.11 -7.09
CA GLN A 261 -15.19 13.47 -6.57
C GLN A 261 -15.04 14.50 -7.68
N TRP A 262 -14.14 14.26 -8.65
CA TRP A 262 -13.96 15.16 -9.79
C TRP A 262 -15.21 15.26 -10.66
N ASN A 263 -15.91 14.14 -10.89
CA ASN A 263 -17.18 14.14 -11.63
C ASN A 263 -18.27 14.96 -10.91
N SER A 264 -18.33 14.86 -9.58
CA SER A 264 -19.30 15.61 -8.77
C SER A 264 -19.00 17.12 -8.70
N GLU A 265 -17.73 17.52 -8.55
CA GLU A 265 -17.32 18.92 -8.54
C GLU A 265 -17.59 19.61 -9.89
N ASP A 266 -17.32 18.91 -10.99
CA ASP A 266 -17.58 19.43 -12.33
C ASP A 266 -19.09 19.61 -12.55
N SER A 267 -19.91 18.66 -12.10
CA SER A 267 -21.38 18.77 -12.18
C SER A 267 -21.90 19.97 -11.40
N LYS A 268 -21.40 20.21 -10.18
CA LYS A 268 -21.77 21.37 -9.36
C LYS A 268 -21.37 22.70 -10.00
N LYS A 269 -20.17 22.78 -10.59
CA LYS A 269 -19.70 23.99 -11.30
C LYS A 269 -20.51 24.28 -12.56
N TRP A 270 -20.94 23.23 -13.27
CA TRP A 270 -21.85 23.39 -14.40
C TRP A 270 -23.19 23.95 -13.94
N ILE A 271 -23.80 23.38 -12.90
CA ILE A 271 -25.08 23.85 -12.36
C ILE A 271 -24.96 25.30 -11.89
N SER A 272 -23.89 25.66 -11.15
CA SER A 272 -23.70 27.05 -10.69
C SER A 272 -23.49 28.02 -11.86
N SER A 273 -22.79 27.61 -12.91
CA SER A 273 -22.57 28.45 -14.10
C SER A 273 -23.87 28.62 -14.90
N ALA A 274 -24.65 27.55 -15.06
CA ALA A 274 -25.97 27.59 -15.71
C ALA A 274 -26.97 28.46 -14.93
N SER A 275 -26.96 28.40 -13.59
CA SER A 275 -27.80 29.25 -12.75
C SER A 275 -27.40 30.73 -12.80
N LEU A 276 -26.09 31.03 -12.97
CA LEU A 276 -25.60 32.40 -13.13
C LEU A 276 -25.89 32.99 -14.52
N LEU A 277 -26.00 32.14 -15.54
CA LEU A 277 -26.29 32.53 -16.92
C LEU A 277 -27.80 32.62 -17.23
N GLY A 278 -28.68 32.25 -16.29
CA GLY A 278 -30.13 32.34 -16.45
C GLY A 278 -30.70 31.48 -17.58
N THR A 279 -29.94 30.49 -18.07
CA THR A 279 -30.35 29.63 -19.18
C THR A 279 -31.04 28.38 -18.66
N ASP A 280 -32.38 28.40 -18.68
CA ASP A 280 -33.24 27.22 -18.58
C ASP A 280 -33.09 26.39 -19.87
N HIS A 281 -32.16 25.43 -19.90
CA HIS A 281 -32.20 24.37 -20.92
C HIS A 281 -31.90 22.99 -20.33
N THR A 282 -32.99 22.25 -20.16
CA THR A 282 -33.06 20.80 -20.03
C THR A 282 -32.58 20.12 -21.31
N ARG A 283 -31.29 19.78 -21.44
CA ARG A 283 -30.86 18.63 -22.27
C ARG A 283 -29.40 18.19 -22.12
N THR A 284 -29.27 16.92 -21.71
CA THR A 284 -28.21 15.92 -21.97
C THR A 284 -26.75 16.28 -21.68
N ALA A 285 -26.22 15.68 -20.61
CA ALA A 285 -24.79 15.64 -20.28
C ALA A 285 -23.98 14.87 -21.35
N PRO A 286 -22.72 15.26 -21.68
CA PRO A 286 -21.91 14.55 -22.65
C PRO A 286 -21.22 13.33 -22.02
N THR A 287 -21.51 12.16 -22.58
CA THR A 287 -20.99 10.82 -22.29
C THR A 287 -19.48 10.65 -22.58
N GLU A 288 -18.81 11.64 -23.16
CA GLU A 288 -17.41 11.53 -23.60
C GLU A 288 -16.37 11.62 -22.46
N LEU A 289 -16.76 12.05 -21.26
CA LEU A 289 -15.81 12.18 -20.14
C LEU A 289 -15.46 10.85 -19.46
N ALA A 290 -16.32 9.84 -19.58
CA ALA A 290 -16.12 8.53 -18.95
C ALA A 290 -14.99 7.75 -19.63
N THR A 291 -14.85 7.89 -20.95
CA THR A 291 -13.88 7.12 -21.76
C THR A 291 -12.44 7.61 -21.61
N ALA A 292 -12.24 8.87 -21.19
CA ALA A 292 -10.91 9.44 -20.94
C ALA A 292 -10.36 9.13 -19.54
N MET A 293 -11.16 8.52 -18.66
CA MET A 293 -10.83 8.22 -17.25
C MET A 293 -10.78 6.73 -16.91
N ALA A 294 -10.96 5.86 -17.92
CA ALA A 294 -10.73 4.41 -17.87
C ALA A 294 -9.30 4.08 -18.31
#